data_AF-A0AA35XJ00-F1
#
_entry.id   AF-A0AA35XJ00-F1
#
_cell.length_a   1.000
_cell.length_b   1.000
_cell.length_c   1.000
_cell.angle_alpha   90.00
_cell.angle_beta   90.00
_cell.angle_gamma   90.00
#
_symmetry.space_group_name_H-M   'P 1'
#
loop_
_entity.id
_entity.type
_entity.pdbx_description
1 polymer ?
#
loop_
_entity_poly.entity_id
_entity_poly.type
_entity_poly.pdbx_seq_one_letter_code
_entity_poly.pdbx_strand_id
1 'polypeptide(L)'
;MVYPVAGREEAGLQETEETTSGKYEPLVHMNRVLTEEIRKTVTETASHPVHSTSALSGALSKCLCYIQRRCREAPLGTKVNSRILV
;
A
#
# COMPACT_ATOMS: atom_id res chain seq x y z
N MET A 1 -28.01 13.57 -11.11
CA MET A 1 -26.74 12.82 -11.33
C MET A 1 -26.65 11.76 -10.24
N VAL A 2 -26.95 10.51 -10.58
CA VAL A 2 -26.95 9.36 -9.68
C VAL A 2 -25.85 8.41 -10.17
N TYR A 3 -24.94 7.99 -9.30
CA TYR A 3 -23.89 7.03 -9.63
C TYR A 3 -24.50 5.63 -9.74
N PRO A 4 -24.17 4.83 -10.78
CA PRO A 4 -24.63 3.46 -10.83
C PRO A 4 -23.84 2.63 -9.82
N VAL A 5 -24.51 2.27 -8.72
CA VAL A 5 -24.15 1.17 -7.82
C VAL A 5 -24.82 -0.08 -8.40
N ALA A 6 -24.04 -0.97 -9.01
CA ALA A 6 -24.53 -2.30 -9.37
C ALA A 6 -24.39 -3.21 -8.13
N GLY A 7 -25.45 -3.26 -7.33
CA GLY A 7 -25.58 -4.24 -6.27
C GLY A 7 -26.26 -5.50 -6.78
N ARG A 8 -25.57 -6.63 -6.54
CA ARG A 8 -26.10 -7.88 -5.97
C ARG A 8 -26.38 -9.04 -6.93
N GLU A 9 -25.37 -9.90 -7.10
CA GLU A 9 -25.47 -11.35 -6.87
C GLU A 9 -24.19 -11.83 -6.18
N GLU A 10 -24.34 -12.59 -5.10
CA GLU A 10 -23.23 -13.32 -4.48
C GLU A 10 -22.88 -14.52 -5.36
N ALA A 11 -21.78 -14.48 -6.10
CA ALA A 11 -21.13 -15.68 -6.63
C ALA A 11 -19.76 -15.34 -7.23
N GLY A 12 -18.71 -15.95 -6.68
CA GLY A 12 -17.44 -16.16 -7.37
C GLY A 12 -16.59 -14.91 -7.62
N LEU A 13 -15.57 -14.71 -6.78
CA LEU A 13 -14.37 -13.99 -7.19
C LEU A 13 -13.70 -14.77 -8.34
N GLN A 14 -14.18 -14.56 -9.56
CA GLN A 14 -13.47 -14.97 -10.76
C GLN A 14 -12.65 -13.75 -11.21
N GLU A 15 -11.37 -13.74 -10.82
CA GLU A 15 -10.37 -12.85 -11.39
C GLU A 15 -10.41 -13.02 -12.92
N THR A 16 -11.01 -12.06 -13.60
CA THR A 16 -10.80 -11.88 -15.04
C THR A 16 -9.69 -10.86 -15.17
N GLU A 17 -8.51 -11.42 -15.43
CA GLU A 17 -7.34 -10.69 -15.91
C GLU A 17 -7.70 -9.96 -17.22
N GLU A 18 -7.06 -8.82 -17.41
CA GLU A 18 -6.90 -8.12 -18.68
C GLU A 18 -8.19 -7.53 -19.29
N THR A 19 -8.41 -6.22 -19.08
CA THR A 19 -8.63 -5.25 -20.17
C THR A 19 -8.81 -3.83 -19.61
N THR A 20 -8.00 -2.91 -20.11
CA THR A 20 -7.99 -1.44 -19.87
C THR A 20 -7.20 -1.00 -18.64
N SER A 21 -5.92 -0.63 -18.84
CA SER A 21 -5.10 0.07 -17.84
C SER A 21 -5.74 1.43 -17.52
N GLY A 22 -6.69 1.43 -16.60
CA GLY A 22 -7.35 2.62 -16.10
C GLY A 22 -6.41 3.40 -15.19
N LYS A 23 -6.67 4.70 -15.04
CA LYS A 23 -5.92 5.61 -14.16
C LYS A 23 -5.82 5.14 -12.70
N TYR A 24 -6.60 4.14 -12.31
CA TYR A 24 -6.71 3.58 -10.97
C TYR A 24 -6.09 2.19 -10.82
N GLU A 25 -5.58 1.58 -11.89
CA GLU A 25 -5.02 0.22 -11.83
C GLU A 25 -3.85 0.10 -10.82
N PRO A 26 -2.90 1.06 -10.75
CA PRO A 26 -1.89 1.04 -9.69
C PRO A 26 -2.51 1.14 -8.29
N LEU A 27 -3.59 1.90 -8.12
CA LEU A 27 -4.24 2.04 -6.82
C LEU A 27 -4.91 0.73 -6.39
N VAL A 28 -5.50 -0.01 -7.33
CA VAL A 28 -6.07 -1.34 -7.06
C VAL A 28 -4.98 -2.32 -6.66
N HIS A 29 -3.87 -2.34 -7.39
CA HIS A 29 -2.70 -3.17 -7.05
C HIS A 29 -2.17 -2.85 -5.65
N MET A 30 -1.95 -1.56 -5.35
CA MET A 30 -1.49 -1.12 -4.03
C MET A 30 -2.47 -1.49 -2.92
N ASN A 31 -3.78 -1.42 -3.16
CA ASN A 31 -4.80 -1.81 -2.17
C ASN A 31 -4.74 -3.31 -1.86
N ARG A 32 -4.56 -4.15 -2.89
CA ARG A 32 -4.36 -5.59 -2.70
C ARG A 32 -3.14 -5.87 -1.83
N VAL A 33 -1.99 -5.28 -2.18
CA VAL A 33 -0.73 -5.45 -1.44
C VAL A 33 -0.87 -4.97 0.02
N LEU A 34 -1.48 -3.79 0.25
CA LEU A 34 -1.70 -3.27 1.60
C LEU A 34 -2.58 -4.21 2.42
N THR A 35 -3.66 -4.73 1.84
CA THR A 35 -4.59 -5.63 2.53
C THR A 35 -3.89 -6.95 2.91
N GLU A 36 -3.06 -7.49 2.02
CA GLU A 36 -2.27 -8.71 2.27
C GLU A 36 -1.24 -8.51 3.39
N GLU A 37 -0.46 -7.41 3.35
CA GLU A 37 0.55 -7.10 4.36
C GLU A 37 -0.05 -6.79 5.75
N ILE A 38 -1.20 -6.11 5.80
CA ILE A 38 -1.93 -5.87 7.06
C ILE A 38 -2.40 -7.21 7.63
N ARG A 39 -3.02 -8.07 6.82
CA ARG A 39 -3.47 -9.39 7.27
C ARG A 39 -2.31 -10.20 7.84
N LYS A 40 -1.18 -10.24 7.15
CA LYS A 40 0.04 -10.91 7.61
C LYS A 40 0.51 -10.35 8.96
N THR A 41 0.62 -9.03 9.07
CA THR A 41 1.06 -8.36 10.31
C THR A 41 0.13 -8.67 11.49
N VAL A 42 -1.19 -8.67 11.26
CA VAL A 42 -2.20 -9.01 12.27
C VAL A 42 -2.08 -10.48 12.70
N THR A 43 -1.87 -11.40 11.75
CA THR A 43 -1.68 -12.83 12.08
C THR A 43 -0.41 -13.08 12.88
N GLU A 44 0.70 -12.40 12.53
CA GLU A 44 1.98 -12.51 13.25
C GLU A 44 1.90 -11.92 14.66
N THR A 45 1.20 -10.80 14.85
CA THR A 45 0.98 -10.22 16.18
C THR A 45 0.05 -11.05 17.05
N ALA A 46 -0.89 -11.79 16.45
CA ALA A 46 -1.72 -12.75 17.18
C ALA A 46 -0.91 -13.97 17.67
N SER A 47 0.10 -14.42 16.90
CA SER A 47 0.97 -15.54 17.31
C SER A 47 2.08 -15.14 18.28
N HIS A 48 2.60 -13.91 18.15
CA HIS A 48 3.61 -13.35 19.02
C HIS A 48 3.17 -11.96 19.52
N PRO A 49 2.55 -11.89 20.72
CA PRO A 49 2.09 -10.62 21.25
C PRO A 49 3.30 -9.71 21.53
N VAL A 50 3.41 -8.64 20.75
CA VAL A 50 4.41 -7.59 20.96
C VAL A 50 3.91 -6.67 22.07
N HIS A 51 4.58 -6.70 23.22
CA HIS A 51 4.23 -5.86 24.39
C HIS A 51 4.74 -4.41 24.31
N SER A 52 5.32 -4.01 23.18
CA SER A 52 5.84 -2.65 22.96
C SER A 52 4.72 -1.70 22.51
N THR A 53 4.76 -0.45 22.99
CA THR A 53 3.69 0.54 22.77
C THR A 53 3.55 1.00 21.32
N SER A 54 4.66 1.24 20.61
CA SER A 54 4.69 1.42 19.14
C SER A 54 6.13 1.34 18.60
N ALA A 55 6.29 0.94 17.34
CA ALA A 55 7.57 0.94 16.63
C ALA A 55 7.77 2.18 15.72
N LEU A 56 7.23 3.34 16.13
CA LEU A 56 7.20 4.55 15.31
C LEU A 56 8.60 5.06 14.91
N SER A 57 9.55 5.10 15.85
CA SER A 57 10.91 5.56 15.58
C SER A 57 11.62 4.70 14.52
N GLY A 58 11.37 3.39 14.54
CA GLY A 58 11.88 2.46 13.54
C GLY A 58 11.26 2.66 12.16
N ALA A 59 9.94 2.90 12.10
CA ALA A 59 9.24 3.20 10.86
C ALA A 59 9.74 4.51 10.22
N LEU A 60 9.94 5.56 11.02
CA LEU A 60 10.49 6.84 10.54
C LEU A 60 11.93 6.69 10.04
N SER A 61 12.77 5.94 10.75
CA SER A 61 14.15 5.66 10.33
C SER A 61 14.19 4.92 8.98
N LYS A 62 13.34 3.90 8.81
CA LYS A 62 13.18 3.19 7.52
C LYS A 62 12.72 4.13 6.41
N CYS A 63 11.75 5.00 6.69
CA CYS A 63 11.24 5.98 5.72
C CYS A 63 12.34 6.93 5.24
N LEU A 64 13.13 7.49 6.17
CA LEU A 64 14.23 8.41 5.84
C LEU A 64 15.30 7.72 4.99
N CYS A 65 15.72 6.50 5.36
CA CYS A 65 16.67 5.73 4.58
C CYS A 65 16.14 5.41 3.17
N TYR A 66 14.84 5.09 3.06
CA TYR A 66 14.19 4.84 1.78
C TYR A 66 14.16 6.09 0.88
N ILE A 67 13.79 7.25 1.43
CA ILE A 67 13.80 8.52 0.70
C ILE A 67 15.21 8.82 0.20
N GLN A 68 16.22 8.69 1.06
CA GLN A 68 17.61 8.97 0.66
C GLN A 68 18.08 8.04 -0.45
N ARG A 69 17.72 6.75 -0.39
CA ARG A 69 17.98 5.79 -1.46
C ARG A 69 17.30 6.22 -2.76
N ARG A 70 16.03 6.60 -2.72
CA ARG A 70 15.28 7.07 -3.90
C ARG A 70 15.82 8.36 -4.49
N CYS A 71 16.30 9.28 -3.67
CA CYS A 71 16.97 10.50 -4.14
C CYS A 71 18.27 10.18 -4.92
N ARG A 72 19.00 9.12 -4.53
CA ARG A 72 20.21 8.68 -5.23
C ARG A 72 19.92 7.93 -6.53
N GLU A 73 18.82 7.19 -6.57
CA GLU A 73 18.37 6.43 -7.76
C GLU A 73 17.66 7.32 -8.79
N ALA A 74 17.27 8.55 -8.42
CA ALA A 74 16.57 9.47 -9.30
C ALA A 74 17.44 9.91 -10.50
N PRO A 75 16.88 10.00 -11.71
CA PRO A 75 17.64 10.44 -12.88
C PRO A 75 18.11 11.89 -12.73
N LEU A 76 19.27 12.19 -13.31
CA LEU A 76 19.89 13.51 -13.29
C LEU A 76 18.89 14.57 -13.79
N GLY A 77 18.67 15.61 -12.98
CA GLY A 77 17.74 16.70 -13.28
C GLY A 77 16.34 16.55 -12.68
N THR A 78 16.01 15.40 -12.07
CA THR A 78 14.75 15.24 -11.33
C THR A 78 14.96 15.45 -9.83
N LYS A 79 14.20 16.37 -9.23
CA LYS A 79 14.22 16.61 -7.77
C LYS A 79 13.05 15.86 -7.13
N VAL A 80 13.36 14.92 -6.25
CA VAL A 80 12.34 14.22 -5.45
C VAL A 80 11.87 15.15 -4.33
N ASN A 81 10.58 15.52 -4.33
CA ASN A 81 9.96 16.31 -3.27
C ASN A 81 9.23 15.37 -2.30
N SER A 82 9.91 14.99 -1.22
CA SER A 82 9.36 14.07 -0.21
C SER A 82 8.62 14.82 0.90
N ARG A 83 7.45 14.33 1.30
CA ARG A 83 6.73 14.74 2.51
C ARG A 83 6.26 13.49 3.24
N ILE A 84 6.53 13.42 4.55
CA ILE A 84 6.11 12.31 5.40
C ILE A 84 4.81 12.75 6.10
N LEU A 85 3.76 11.95 5.95
CA LEU A 85 2.54 12.05 6.74
C LEU A 85 2.66 11.08 7.91
N VAL A 86 2.50 11.59 9.14
CA VAL A 86 2.54 10.81 10.38
C VAL A 86 1.19 10.92 11.05
#